data_AF-A0A947MX67-F1
#
_entry.id   AF-A0A947MX67-F1
#
_cell.length_a   1.000
_cell.length_b   1.000
_cell.length_c   1.000
_cell.angle_alpha   90.00
_cell.angle_beta   90.00
_cell.angle_gamma   90.00
#
_symmetry.space_group_name_H-M   'P 1'
#
loop_
_entity.id
_entity.type
_entity.pdbx_description
1 polymer ?
#
loop_
_entity_poly.entity_id
_entity_poly.type
_entity_poly.pdbx_seq_one_letter_code
_entity_poly.pdbx_strand_id
1 'polypeptide(L)'
;MKTLPRLAIASSMLVAQLAAHATVSAGHWSASAGNAFPGLDINLSIRIDQTIDGDFTGTFWNYNAQAGTLRYVTTNIDEGSTLFLVKPGDVVSQAMVDAPGVNDLGNGEAAVVVGREFYLGAATSSLSDPGVTWGNIEQRTSFGWALFQAQADGSLKILDSAMAFREAGIVVGTLQAVPEPGTWALMGLGLLGLAVVKPRRR
;
A
#
# COMPACT_ATOMS: atom_id res chain seq x y z
N MET A 1 24.06 54.97 33.53
CA MET A 1 22.92 54.07 33.83
C MET A 1 22.57 53.32 32.55
N LYS A 2 22.52 51.98 32.63
CA LYS A 2 22.38 51.04 31.53
C LYS A 2 20.89 50.75 31.29
N THR A 3 20.40 50.84 30.06
CA THR A 3 19.08 50.32 29.67
C THR A 3 19.25 49.12 28.73
N LEU A 4 18.86 47.96 29.23
CA LEU A 4 18.90 46.66 28.54
C LEU A 4 17.73 46.51 27.56
N PRO A 5 17.90 45.84 26.41
CA PRO A 5 16.81 45.52 25.50
C PRO A 5 16.07 44.27 26.00
N ARG A 6 14.75 44.35 26.17
CA ARG A 6 13.88 43.18 26.37
C ARG A 6 13.38 42.70 25.01
N LEU A 7 14.11 41.76 24.42
CA LEU A 7 13.64 40.98 23.28
C LEU A 7 12.85 39.79 23.82
N ALA A 8 11.52 39.87 23.80
CA ALA A 8 10.65 38.74 24.12
C ALA A 8 10.54 37.86 22.86
N ILE A 9 11.30 36.77 22.82
CA ILE A 9 11.09 35.66 21.89
C ILE A 9 10.96 34.42 22.75
N ALA A 10 9.76 33.85 22.81
CA ALA A 10 9.50 32.42 22.93
C ALA A 10 8.00 32.21 23.25
N SER A 11 7.18 32.16 22.21
CA SER A 11 5.96 31.37 22.26
C SER A 11 6.14 30.27 21.23
N SER A 12 6.82 29.21 21.66
CA SER A 12 6.84 27.91 21.02
C SER A 12 5.39 27.44 20.89
N MET A 13 4.81 27.62 19.69
CA MET A 13 3.59 26.94 19.32
C MET A 13 3.88 25.45 19.35
N LEU A 14 3.36 24.80 20.39
CA LEU A 14 3.19 23.36 20.46
C LEU A 14 2.13 23.02 19.40
N VAL A 15 2.54 22.93 18.14
CA VAL A 15 1.72 22.35 17.09
C VAL A 15 1.75 20.84 17.35
N ALA A 16 0.83 20.38 18.19
CA ALA A 16 0.41 18.99 18.20
C ALA A 16 -0.30 18.74 16.85
N GLN A 17 0.51 18.60 15.80
CA GLN A 17 0.03 18.06 14.53
C GLN A 17 -0.28 16.61 14.83
N LEU A 18 -1.59 16.32 14.90
CA LEU A 18 -2.15 15.02 14.62
C LEU A 18 -1.63 14.65 13.22
N ALA A 19 -0.42 14.09 13.14
CA ALA A 19 -0.13 13.17 12.06
C ALA A 19 -1.26 12.16 12.17
N ALA A 20 -2.15 12.12 11.17
CA ALA A 20 -2.98 10.95 10.99
C ALA A 20 -1.97 9.80 10.96
N HIS A 21 -1.89 9.07 12.07
CA HIS A 21 -0.91 8.00 12.20
C HIS A 21 -1.21 7.07 11.03
N ALA A 22 -0.14 6.60 10.40
CA ALA A 22 -0.29 5.67 9.31
C ALA A 22 -1.23 4.55 9.73
N THR A 23 -2.31 4.39 8.99
CA THR A 23 -3.35 3.43 9.33
C THR A 23 -2.89 2.09 8.79
N VAL A 24 -2.02 1.43 9.55
CA VAL A 24 -1.47 0.11 9.21
C VAL A 24 -2.09 -0.93 10.12
N SER A 25 -2.73 -1.94 9.53
CA SER A 25 -3.41 -3.02 10.26
C SER A 25 -3.33 -4.35 9.52
N ALA A 26 -3.38 -5.44 10.28
CA ALA A 26 -3.50 -6.79 9.76
C ALA A 26 -4.97 -7.18 9.51
N GLY A 27 -5.19 -8.27 8.77
CA GLY A 27 -6.53 -8.87 8.63
C GLY A 27 -7.36 -8.34 7.45
N HIS A 28 -6.75 -7.57 6.56
CA HIS A 28 -7.39 -6.95 5.38
C HIS A 28 -7.18 -7.75 4.08
N TRP A 29 -6.86 -9.03 4.23
CA TRP A 29 -6.66 -9.97 3.14
C TRP A 29 -7.47 -11.23 3.42
N SER A 30 -8.09 -11.77 2.39
CA SER A 30 -8.68 -13.11 2.46
C SER A 30 -8.41 -13.90 1.19
N ALA A 31 -8.35 -15.22 1.35
CA ALA A 31 -8.14 -16.16 0.26
C ALA A 31 -9.13 -17.30 0.39
N SER A 32 -9.77 -17.67 -0.72
CA SER A 32 -10.70 -18.79 -0.77
C SER A 32 -10.43 -19.66 -1.99
N ALA A 33 -10.38 -20.97 -1.78
CA ALA A 33 -10.29 -21.94 -2.86
C ALA A 33 -11.66 -22.14 -3.54
N GLY A 34 -11.63 -22.50 -4.82
CA GLY A 34 -12.81 -22.83 -5.62
C GLY A 34 -13.04 -21.90 -6.80
N ASN A 35 -14.06 -22.22 -7.58
CA ASN A 35 -14.42 -21.48 -8.78
C ASN A 35 -15.76 -20.74 -8.58
N ALA A 36 -15.70 -19.43 -8.40
CA ALA A 36 -16.90 -18.59 -8.32
C ALA A 36 -17.58 -18.37 -9.69
N PHE A 37 -16.88 -18.67 -10.79
CA PHE A 37 -17.33 -18.43 -12.16
C PHE A 37 -17.13 -19.69 -13.02
N PRO A 38 -18.13 -20.58 -13.13
CA PRO A 38 -17.99 -21.90 -13.75
C PRO A 38 -17.48 -21.93 -15.20
N GLY A 39 -17.45 -20.80 -15.91
CA GLY A 39 -16.90 -20.66 -17.26
C GLY A 39 -15.43 -20.23 -17.33
N LEU A 40 -14.79 -19.94 -16.20
CA LEU A 40 -13.40 -19.50 -16.10
C LEU A 40 -12.55 -20.53 -15.36
N ASP A 41 -11.28 -20.67 -15.73
CA ASP A 41 -10.34 -21.59 -15.07
C ASP A 41 -9.75 -20.97 -13.79
N ILE A 42 -10.63 -20.73 -12.79
CA ILE A 42 -10.32 -20.14 -11.50
C ILE A 42 -10.37 -21.23 -10.42
N ASN A 43 -9.35 -21.27 -9.56
CA ASN A 43 -9.37 -22.12 -8.36
C ASN A 43 -9.00 -21.35 -7.08
N LEU A 44 -8.70 -20.06 -7.20
CA LEU A 44 -8.31 -19.19 -6.11
C LEU A 44 -8.92 -17.80 -6.29
N SER A 45 -9.57 -17.30 -5.25
CA SER A 45 -10.00 -15.90 -5.13
C SER A 45 -9.26 -15.25 -3.98
N ILE A 46 -8.70 -14.06 -4.23
CA ILE A 46 -8.03 -13.23 -3.24
C ILE A 46 -8.83 -11.94 -3.13
N ARG A 47 -9.22 -11.56 -1.91
CA ARG A 47 -9.84 -10.25 -1.64
C ARG A 47 -8.90 -9.40 -0.80
N ILE A 48 -8.83 -8.13 -1.16
CA ILE A 48 -7.99 -7.14 -0.52
C ILE A 48 -8.88 -5.96 -0.16
N ASP A 49 -8.88 -5.56 1.11
CA ASP A 49 -9.65 -4.39 1.53
C ASP A 49 -8.97 -3.13 0.96
N GLN A 50 -9.78 -2.25 0.40
CA GLN A 50 -9.40 -0.97 -0.18
C GLN A 50 -9.49 0.14 0.86
N THR A 51 -10.33 -0.06 1.87
CA THR A 51 -10.52 0.83 3.02
C THR A 51 -10.36 0.07 4.33
N ILE A 52 -10.10 0.81 5.41
CA ILE A 52 -10.03 0.24 6.76
C ILE A 52 -11.35 -0.40 7.22
N ASP A 53 -12.47 0.04 6.66
CA ASP A 53 -13.82 -0.41 7.04
C ASP A 53 -14.24 -1.71 6.30
N GLY A 54 -13.38 -2.25 5.42
CA GLY A 54 -13.58 -3.55 4.76
C GLY A 54 -14.30 -3.49 3.41
N ASP A 55 -14.35 -2.31 2.77
CA ASP A 55 -14.62 -2.22 1.32
C ASP A 55 -13.51 -2.97 0.58
N PHE A 56 -13.81 -3.85 -0.38
CA PHE A 56 -12.82 -4.78 -0.92
C PHE A 56 -12.94 -5.02 -2.43
N THR A 57 -11.78 -5.19 -3.05
CA THR A 57 -11.66 -5.67 -4.43
C THR A 57 -11.23 -7.13 -4.46
N GLY A 58 -11.67 -7.88 -5.46
CA GLY A 58 -11.41 -9.30 -5.62
C GLY A 58 -10.62 -9.60 -6.89
N THR A 59 -9.51 -10.34 -6.75
CA THR A 59 -8.75 -10.88 -7.88
C THR A 59 -8.87 -12.40 -7.93
N PHE A 60 -8.86 -12.95 -9.14
CA PHE A 60 -9.15 -14.36 -9.40
C PHE A 60 -8.03 -15.00 -10.19
N TRP A 61 -7.63 -16.17 -9.73
CA TRP A 61 -6.37 -16.80 -10.10
C TRP A 61 -6.54 -18.30 -10.31
N ASN A 62 -5.56 -18.86 -11.01
CA ASN A 62 -5.29 -20.29 -11.04
C ASN A 62 -3.94 -20.57 -10.35
N TYR A 63 -3.98 -21.19 -9.18
CA TYR A 63 -2.80 -21.68 -8.47
C TYR A 63 -2.62 -23.18 -8.74
N ASN A 64 -1.47 -23.56 -9.29
CA ASN A 64 -1.08 -24.95 -9.47
C ASN A 64 -0.07 -25.33 -8.38
N ALA A 65 -0.52 -26.06 -7.36
CA ALA A 65 0.30 -26.43 -6.21
C ALA A 65 1.47 -27.35 -6.55
N GLN A 66 1.33 -28.19 -7.58
CA GLN A 66 2.36 -29.13 -8.03
C GLN A 66 3.49 -28.40 -8.75
N ALA A 67 3.15 -27.42 -9.59
CA ALA A 67 4.12 -26.59 -10.30
C ALA A 67 4.60 -25.40 -9.46
N GLY A 68 3.89 -25.05 -8.39
CA GLY A 68 4.13 -23.84 -7.60
C GLY A 68 3.94 -22.57 -8.43
N THR A 69 2.94 -22.55 -9.33
CA THR A 69 2.71 -21.43 -10.23
C THR A 69 1.38 -20.75 -9.98
N LEU A 70 1.33 -19.44 -10.17
CA LEU A 70 0.15 -18.61 -10.07
C LEU A 70 -0.11 -17.94 -11.42
N ARG A 71 -1.34 -18.02 -11.93
CA ARG A 71 -1.74 -17.37 -13.18
C ARG A 71 -2.93 -16.45 -12.94
N TYR A 72 -2.81 -15.19 -13.35
CA TYR A 72 -3.93 -14.25 -13.32
C TYR A 72 -5.03 -14.70 -14.28
N VAL A 73 -6.29 -14.57 -13.87
CA VAL A 73 -7.45 -14.88 -14.72
C VAL A 73 -8.28 -13.63 -14.94
N THR A 74 -8.73 -12.99 -13.86
CA THR A 74 -9.57 -11.79 -13.93
C THR A 74 -9.65 -11.08 -12.57
N THR A 75 -10.35 -9.95 -12.54
CA THR A 75 -10.69 -9.17 -11.33
C THR A 75 -12.19 -8.85 -11.33
N ASN A 76 -12.76 -8.49 -10.18
CA ASN A 76 -14.10 -7.92 -10.16
C ASN A 76 -14.11 -6.52 -10.82
N ILE A 77 -15.29 -6.10 -11.31
CA ILE A 77 -15.50 -4.74 -11.83
C ILE A 77 -15.69 -3.83 -10.62
N ASP A 78 -14.58 -3.35 -10.07
CA ASP A 78 -14.52 -2.46 -8.91
C ASP A 78 -13.36 -1.48 -9.08
N GLU A 79 -12.90 -0.76 -8.04
CA GLU A 79 -11.70 0.10 -8.16
C GLU A 79 -10.39 -0.68 -8.35
N GLY A 80 -10.45 -2.01 -8.23
CA GLY A 80 -9.42 -2.94 -8.66
C GLY A 80 -8.18 -2.95 -7.75
N SER A 81 -7.33 -3.95 -7.96
CA SER A 81 -6.02 -4.02 -7.31
C SER A 81 -4.98 -4.52 -8.30
N THR A 82 -3.74 -4.10 -8.09
CA THR A 82 -2.57 -4.68 -8.74
C THR A 82 -1.83 -5.53 -7.72
N LEU A 83 -1.52 -6.78 -8.07
CA LEU A 83 -0.75 -7.68 -7.22
C LEU A 83 0.67 -7.86 -7.76
N PHE A 84 1.61 -8.02 -6.85
CA PHE A 84 3.03 -8.17 -7.14
C PHE A 84 3.58 -9.41 -6.43
N LEU A 85 4.53 -10.10 -7.05
CA LEU A 85 5.36 -11.08 -6.36
C LEU A 85 6.50 -10.34 -5.66
N VAL A 86 6.53 -10.39 -4.33
CA VAL A 86 7.46 -9.61 -3.51
C VAL A 86 8.19 -10.50 -2.50
N LYS A 87 9.13 -9.91 -1.77
CA LYS A 87 9.90 -10.57 -0.70
C LYS A 87 9.95 -9.68 0.54
N PRO A 88 10.24 -10.24 1.73
CA PRO A 88 10.46 -9.44 2.94
C PRO A 88 11.47 -8.31 2.72
N GLY A 89 11.12 -7.10 3.14
CA GLY A 89 11.93 -5.90 2.97
C GLY A 89 11.72 -5.13 1.66
N ASP A 90 11.01 -5.71 0.68
CA ASP A 90 10.57 -4.94 -0.50
C ASP A 90 9.59 -3.83 -0.08
N VAL A 91 9.47 -2.80 -0.92
CA VAL A 91 8.57 -1.67 -0.69
C VAL A 91 7.46 -1.66 -1.73
N VAL A 92 6.24 -1.97 -1.30
CA VAL A 92 5.04 -1.86 -2.16
C VAL A 92 4.55 -0.42 -2.07
N SER A 93 4.56 0.29 -3.19
CA SER A 93 4.26 1.73 -3.29
C SER A 93 3.81 2.09 -4.70
N GLN A 94 3.40 3.34 -4.92
CA GLN A 94 3.06 3.82 -6.27
C GLN A 94 4.22 3.65 -7.26
N ALA A 95 5.47 3.81 -6.81
CA ALA A 95 6.64 3.60 -7.68
C ALA A 95 6.73 2.16 -8.23
N MET A 96 6.26 1.17 -7.45
CA MET A 96 6.18 -0.23 -7.91
C MET A 96 5.02 -0.42 -8.89
N VAL A 97 3.91 0.30 -8.73
CA VAL A 97 2.80 0.31 -9.70
C VAL A 97 3.27 0.88 -11.04
N ASP A 98 3.98 2.01 -11.01
CA ASP A 98 4.45 2.69 -12.22
C ASP A 98 5.56 1.92 -12.95
N ALA A 99 6.36 1.14 -12.21
CA ALA A 99 7.50 0.38 -12.74
C ALA A 99 7.66 -0.98 -12.01
N PRO A 100 6.79 -1.97 -12.30
CA PRO A 100 6.75 -3.22 -11.54
C PRO A 100 7.93 -4.16 -11.80
N GLY A 101 8.57 -4.03 -12.97
CA GLY A 101 9.77 -4.80 -13.32
C GLY A 101 9.54 -6.31 -13.24
N VAL A 102 10.38 -7.00 -12.46
CA VAL A 102 10.31 -8.46 -12.27
C VAL A 102 9.24 -8.90 -11.27
N ASN A 103 8.64 -7.96 -10.54
CA ASN A 103 7.63 -8.25 -9.53
C ASN A 103 6.22 -8.28 -10.12
N ASP A 104 6.06 -7.90 -11.39
CA ASP A 104 4.78 -7.89 -12.06
C ASP A 104 4.20 -9.31 -12.15
N LEU A 105 3.04 -9.54 -11.53
CA LEU A 105 2.26 -10.76 -11.75
C LEU A 105 1.42 -10.67 -13.02
N GLY A 106 1.42 -9.50 -13.67
CA GLY A 106 0.77 -9.21 -14.93
C GLY A 106 -0.76 -9.23 -14.84
N ASN A 107 -1.37 -8.65 -15.85
CA ASN A 107 -2.78 -8.88 -16.20
C ASN A 107 -2.93 -10.00 -17.25
N GLY A 108 -1.90 -10.86 -17.38
CA GLY A 108 -1.74 -11.79 -18.50
C GLY A 108 -1.95 -13.26 -18.12
N GLU A 109 -2.21 -14.09 -19.14
CA GLU A 109 -2.41 -15.55 -18.99
C GLU A 109 -1.12 -16.33 -18.67
N ALA A 110 0.04 -15.68 -18.54
CA ALA A 110 1.28 -16.38 -18.24
C ALA A 110 1.32 -16.79 -16.76
N ALA A 111 1.60 -18.06 -16.51
CA ALA A 111 1.79 -18.54 -15.15
C ALA A 111 3.17 -18.10 -14.62
N VAL A 112 3.20 -17.53 -13.42
CA VAL A 112 4.40 -17.09 -12.70
C VAL A 112 4.78 -18.11 -11.64
N VAL A 113 6.05 -18.45 -11.52
CA VAL A 113 6.55 -19.36 -10.47
C VAL A 113 6.60 -18.60 -9.14
N VAL A 114 5.81 -19.04 -8.17
CA VAL A 114 5.73 -18.48 -6.81
C VAL A 114 6.18 -19.47 -5.73
N GLY A 115 6.19 -20.76 -6.03
CA GLY A 115 6.52 -21.82 -5.07
C GLY A 115 5.34 -22.19 -4.17
N ARG A 116 5.66 -22.68 -2.96
CA ARG A 116 4.67 -23.15 -1.96
C ARG A 116 4.48 -22.19 -0.79
N GLU A 117 5.42 -21.28 -0.59
CA GLU A 117 5.35 -20.22 0.41
C GLU A 117 5.90 -18.95 -0.22
N PHE A 118 5.12 -17.88 -0.26
CA PHE A 118 5.45 -16.67 -1.01
C PHE A 118 4.72 -15.45 -0.48
N TYR A 119 5.29 -14.27 -0.73
CA TYR A 119 4.65 -13.00 -0.44
C TYR A 119 3.99 -12.44 -1.69
N LEU A 120 2.77 -11.95 -1.54
CA LEU A 120 2.15 -11.05 -2.50
C LEU A 120 2.13 -9.65 -1.93
N GLY A 121 2.47 -8.66 -2.75
CA GLY A 121 2.19 -7.25 -2.51
C GLY A 121 0.91 -6.85 -3.22
N ALA A 122 0.19 -5.86 -2.71
CA ALA A 122 -0.94 -5.27 -3.41
C ALA A 122 -0.91 -3.74 -3.35
N ALA A 123 -1.43 -3.12 -4.41
CA ALA A 123 -1.77 -1.71 -4.46
C ALA A 123 -3.22 -1.54 -4.93
N THR A 124 -3.97 -0.71 -4.22
CA THR A 124 -5.39 -0.45 -4.51
C THR A 124 -5.78 0.97 -4.06
N SER A 125 -7.03 1.35 -4.29
CA SER A 125 -7.64 2.61 -3.86
C SER A 125 -9.15 2.41 -3.73
N SER A 126 -9.80 3.29 -2.97
CA SER A 126 -11.26 3.38 -2.93
C SER A 126 -11.68 4.79 -3.31
N LEU A 127 -12.80 4.94 -4.01
CA LEU A 127 -13.40 6.25 -4.29
C LEU A 127 -13.93 6.94 -3.03
N SER A 128 -14.04 6.21 -1.92
CA SER A 128 -14.35 6.77 -0.61
C SER A 128 -13.14 7.48 0.03
N ASP A 129 -11.93 7.29 -0.51
CA ASP A 129 -10.74 7.99 -0.03
C ASP A 129 -10.76 9.47 -0.42
N PRO A 130 -10.38 10.38 0.49
CA PRO A 130 -10.31 11.80 0.18
C PRO A 130 -9.41 12.10 -1.02
N GLY A 131 -9.98 12.71 -2.06
CA GLY A 131 -9.23 13.12 -3.25
C GLY A 131 -9.05 12.03 -4.32
N VAL A 132 -9.55 10.81 -4.08
CA VAL A 132 -9.62 9.77 -5.10
C VAL A 132 -10.88 9.94 -5.95
N THR A 133 -10.72 9.81 -7.25
CA THR A 133 -11.76 9.91 -8.27
C THR A 133 -11.48 8.86 -9.34
N TRP A 134 -12.47 8.57 -10.19
CA TRP A 134 -12.24 7.69 -11.35
C TRP A 134 -11.12 8.19 -12.28
N GLY A 135 -10.87 9.50 -12.33
CA GLY A 135 -9.83 10.09 -13.18
C GLY A 135 -8.41 9.88 -12.67
N ASN A 136 -8.23 9.53 -11.39
CA ASN A 136 -6.91 9.32 -10.77
C ASN A 136 -6.82 8.03 -9.96
N ILE A 137 -7.73 7.08 -10.16
CA ILE A 137 -7.80 5.84 -9.35
C ILE A 137 -6.59 4.92 -9.49
N GLU A 138 -5.81 5.09 -10.55
CA GLU A 138 -4.53 4.40 -10.75
C GLU A 138 -3.39 4.99 -9.90
N GLN A 139 -3.60 6.16 -9.27
CA GLN A 139 -2.73 6.69 -8.23
C GLN A 139 -3.12 6.01 -6.92
N ARG A 140 -2.52 4.84 -6.69
CA ARG A 140 -2.85 3.96 -5.59
C ARG A 140 -2.52 4.62 -4.25
N THR A 141 -3.47 4.54 -3.32
CA THR A 141 -3.40 5.14 -1.98
C THR A 141 -3.30 4.11 -0.87
N SER A 142 -3.63 2.85 -1.15
CA SER A 142 -3.64 1.77 -0.17
C SER A 142 -2.72 0.65 -0.63
N PHE A 143 -1.83 0.21 0.25
CA PHE A 143 -0.76 -0.73 -0.08
C PHE A 143 -0.67 -1.84 0.96
N GLY A 144 -0.48 -3.07 0.53
CA GLY A 144 -0.42 -4.21 1.45
C GLY A 144 0.53 -5.30 1.03
N TRP A 145 0.66 -6.26 1.93
CA TRP A 145 1.31 -7.53 1.65
C TRP A 145 0.64 -8.66 2.43
N ALA A 146 0.76 -9.88 1.92
CA ALA A 146 0.37 -11.09 2.60
C ALA A 146 1.33 -12.25 2.30
N LEU A 147 1.64 -13.03 3.34
CA LEU A 147 2.39 -14.28 3.24
C LEU A 147 1.42 -15.44 3.04
N PHE A 148 1.52 -16.12 1.91
CA PHE A 148 0.72 -17.28 1.55
C PHE A 148 1.51 -18.56 1.73
N GLN A 149 0.81 -19.63 2.14
CA GLN A 149 1.34 -20.98 2.20
C GLN A 149 0.34 -21.97 1.59
N ALA A 150 0.81 -22.71 0.59
CA ALA A 150 0.06 -23.78 -0.06
C ALA A 150 -0.09 -25.00 0.85
N GLN A 151 -1.35 -25.37 1.07
CA GLN A 151 -1.74 -26.53 1.87
C GLN A 151 -1.72 -27.81 1.03
N ALA A 152 -1.81 -28.96 1.69
CA ALA A 152 -1.76 -30.26 1.01
C ALA A 152 -2.95 -30.52 0.07
N ASP A 153 -4.08 -29.87 0.32
CA ASP A 153 -5.29 -29.94 -0.52
C ASP A 153 -5.27 -28.94 -1.70
N GLY A 154 -4.18 -28.19 -1.88
CA GLY A 154 -4.03 -27.18 -2.92
C GLY A 154 -4.63 -25.82 -2.58
N SER A 155 -5.29 -25.67 -1.43
CA SER A 155 -5.73 -24.36 -0.94
C SER A 155 -4.55 -23.50 -0.49
N LEU A 156 -4.73 -22.17 -0.46
CA LEU A 156 -3.76 -21.25 0.12
C LEU A 156 -4.24 -20.75 1.48
N LYS A 157 -3.33 -20.78 2.46
CA LYS A 157 -3.53 -20.16 3.77
C LYS A 157 -2.71 -18.88 3.87
N ILE A 158 -3.32 -17.81 4.36
CA ILE A 158 -2.59 -16.59 4.73
C ILE A 158 -2.00 -16.81 6.13
N LEU A 159 -0.69 -16.68 6.25
CA LEU A 159 0.02 -16.81 7.53
C LEU A 159 0.16 -15.47 8.25
N ASP A 160 0.36 -14.40 7.48
CA ASP A 160 0.51 -13.04 7.99
C ASP A 160 0.14 -12.04 6.88
N SER A 161 -0.27 -10.83 7.26
CA SER A 161 -0.63 -9.77 6.31
C SER A 161 -0.67 -8.40 6.96
N ALA A 162 -0.50 -7.37 6.15
CA ALA A 162 -0.76 -5.99 6.55
C ALA A 162 -1.28 -5.17 5.37
N MET A 163 -2.05 -4.13 5.69
CA MET A 163 -2.47 -3.06 4.79
C MET A 163 -2.14 -1.72 5.43
N ALA A 164 -1.60 -0.80 4.65
CA ALA A 164 -1.39 0.60 4.95
C ALA A 164 -2.38 1.42 4.10
N PHE A 165 -3.34 2.07 4.75
CA PHE A 165 -4.40 2.82 4.07
C PHE A 165 -4.06 4.31 4.00
N ARG A 166 -4.19 4.90 2.81
CA ARG A 166 -3.90 6.32 2.52
C ARG A 166 -2.46 6.69 2.86
N GLU A 167 -1.54 5.79 2.53
CA GLU A 167 -0.10 5.92 2.78
C GLU A 167 0.68 5.93 1.47
N ALA A 168 1.94 6.33 1.50
CA ALA A 168 2.81 6.30 0.32
C ALA A 168 3.30 4.87 -0.05
N GLY A 169 3.15 3.91 0.85
CA GLY A 169 3.56 2.53 0.66
C GLY A 169 3.68 1.73 1.95
N ILE A 170 4.11 0.47 1.85
CA ILE A 170 4.36 -0.43 2.98
C ILE A 170 5.61 -1.27 2.75
N VAL A 171 6.35 -1.55 3.84
CA VAL A 171 7.49 -2.48 3.82
C VAL A 171 7.00 -3.91 4.08
N VAL A 172 7.28 -4.81 3.13
CA VAL A 172 6.83 -6.21 3.17
C VAL A 172 7.38 -6.94 4.39
N GLY A 173 6.51 -7.66 5.10
CA GLY A 173 6.85 -8.39 6.32
C GLY A 173 6.84 -7.53 7.59
N THR A 174 6.30 -6.31 7.53
CA THR A 174 6.24 -5.38 8.66
C THR A 174 4.88 -4.67 8.76
N LEU A 175 4.61 -4.04 9.90
CA LEU A 175 3.52 -3.08 10.09
C LEU A 175 3.96 -1.62 9.87
N GLN A 176 5.04 -1.40 9.11
CA GLN A 176 5.60 -0.08 8.87
C GLN A 176 5.21 0.44 7.49
N ALA A 177 4.45 1.53 7.46
CA ALA A 177 4.22 2.32 6.26
C ALA A 177 5.50 3.04 5.82
N VAL A 178 5.62 3.31 4.53
CA VAL A 178 6.68 4.15 3.97
C VAL A 178 6.37 5.59 4.37
N PRO A 179 7.27 6.28 5.11
CA PRO A 179 7.04 7.67 5.46
C PRO A 179 6.86 8.51 4.20
N GLU A 180 5.81 9.33 4.17
CA GLU A 180 5.65 10.29 3.09
C GLU A 180 6.90 11.18 2.99
N PRO A 181 7.47 11.37 1.79
CA PRO A 181 8.57 12.29 1.57
C PRO A 181 8.15 13.72 1.92
N GLY A 182 8.41 14.10 3.17
CA GLY A 182 8.81 15.45 3.48
C GLY A 182 7.71 16.48 3.69
N THR A 183 6.52 16.16 4.20
CA THR A 183 5.71 17.22 4.83
C THR A 183 6.57 17.97 5.87
N TRP A 184 7.37 17.25 6.65
CA TRP A 184 8.34 17.81 7.58
C TRP A 184 9.56 18.45 6.92
N ALA A 185 10.09 17.85 5.86
CA ALA A 185 11.25 18.40 5.15
C ALA A 185 10.88 19.72 4.44
N LEU A 186 9.71 19.78 3.81
CA LEU A 186 9.15 20.94 3.14
C LEU A 186 8.72 22.01 4.15
N MET A 187 8.09 21.64 5.27
CA MET A 187 7.83 22.58 6.36
C MET A 187 9.14 23.13 6.95
N GLY A 188 10.14 22.27 7.18
CA GLY A 188 11.45 22.66 7.67
C GLY A 188 12.16 23.63 6.72
N LEU A 189 12.18 23.32 5.43
CA LEU A 189 12.72 24.20 4.39
C LEU A 189 11.93 25.51 4.29
N GLY A 190 10.61 25.47 4.38
CA GLY A 190 9.75 26.65 4.37
C GLY A 190 10.04 27.59 5.54
N LEU A 191 10.16 27.03 6.75
CA LEU A 191 10.51 27.79 7.95
C LEU A 191 11.94 28.36 7.89
N LEU A 192 12.90 27.59 7.38
CA LEU A 192 14.27 28.08 7.14
C LEU A 192 14.27 29.22 6.11
N GLY A 193 13.48 29.10 5.05
CA GLY A 193 13.29 30.16 4.06
C GLY A 193 12.76 31.46 4.69
N LEU A 194 11.73 31.36 5.53
CA LEU A 194 11.17 32.52 6.25
C LEU A 194 12.16 33.16 7.23
N ALA A 195 13.01 32.36 7.89
CA ALA A 195 14.02 32.87 8.81
C ALA A 195 15.14 33.66 8.12
N VAL A 196 15.45 33.34 6.85
CA VAL A 196 16.49 34.01 6.06
C VAL A 196 16.00 35.30 5.41
N VAL A 197 14.68 35.48 5.22
CA VAL A 197 14.07 36.73 4.72
C VAL A 197 14.11 37.80 5.82
N LYS A 198 15.29 38.41 6.01
CA LYS A 198 15.48 39.56 6.90
C LYS A 198 14.70 40.76 6.34
N PRO A 199 13.76 41.37 7.10
CA PRO A 199 13.07 42.55 6.63
C PRO A 199 14.08 43.69 6.45
N ARG A 200 14.29 44.10 5.20
CA ARG A 200 14.97 45.36 4.85
C ARG A 200 14.05 46.48 5.32
N ARG A 201 14.26 46.98 6.54
CA ARG A 201 13.64 48.22 7.02
C ARG A 201 14.10 49.34 6.07
N ARG A 202 13.15 49.89 5.31
CA ARG A 202 13.29 51.18 4.64
C ARG A 202 12.93 52.28 5.62
#